data_AF-A0A3M1FZX1-F1
#
_entry.id   AF-A0A3M1FZX1-F1
#
_cell.length_a   1.000
_cell.length_b   1.000
_cell.length_c   1.000
_cell.angle_alpha   90.00
_cell.angle_beta   90.00
_cell.angle_gamma   90.00
#
_symmetry.space_group_name_H-M   'P 1'
#
loop_
_entity.id
_entity.type
_entity.pdbx_description
1 polymer ?
#
loop_
_entity_poly.entity_id
_entity_poly.type
_entity_poly.pdbx_seq_one_letter_code
_entity_poly.pdbx_strand_id
1 'polypeptide(L)'
;MAMARGAAAAGPHEMGGWTAITVLGGQRRLIAGGLDIACAIGRGGLVDAAAKREGDGATPLGRFALRRVLARADRLGGLPASGLDVQAINAHDGWCDDPADAAYN
;
A
#
# COMPACT_ATOMS: atom_id res chain seq x y z
N MET A 1 22.41 -31.72 -12.35
CA MET A 1 23.54 -30.94 -11.81
C MET A 1 23.43 -29.55 -12.43
N ALA A 2 23.08 -28.46 -11.76
CA ALA A 2 23.01 -28.07 -10.35
C ALA A 2 21.80 -27.11 -10.19
N MET A 3 20.89 -27.38 -9.25
CA MET A 3 20.76 -26.77 -7.92
C MET A 3 19.64 -25.73 -7.87
N ALA A 4 18.59 -26.09 -7.12
CA ALA A 4 17.46 -25.28 -6.76
C ALA A 4 17.88 -24.04 -5.97
N ARG A 5 17.18 -22.92 -6.16
CA ARG A 5 17.14 -21.84 -5.17
C ARG A 5 15.84 -21.99 -4.39
N GLY A 6 15.94 -22.54 -3.19
CA GLY A 6 14.86 -22.55 -2.23
C GLY A 6 14.50 -21.12 -1.85
N ALA A 7 13.23 -20.77 -2.01
CA ALA A 7 12.66 -19.64 -1.28
C ALA A 7 12.62 -20.08 0.19
N ALA A 8 13.49 -19.50 1.02
CA ALA A 8 13.39 -19.67 2.46
C ALA A 8 12.03 -19.11 2.90
N ALA A 9 11.24 -19.94 3.58
CA ALA A 9 10.04 -19.48 4.27
C ALA A 9 10.49 -18.47 5.35
N ALA A 10 10.03 -17.23 5.23
CA ALA A 10 10.27 -16.22 6.25
C ALA A 10 9.60 -16.66 7.55
N GLY A 11 10.40 -16.78 8.62
CA GLY A 11 9.90 -17.07 9.96
C GLY A 11 9.08 -15.90 10.53
N PRO A 12 8.28 -16.14 11.59
CA PRO A 12 7.44 -15.11 12.18
C PRO A 12 8.29 -14.05 12.90
N HIS A 13 8.17 -12.81 12.41
CA HIS A 13 8.51 -11.54 13.07
C HIS A 13 9.97 -11.31 13.53
N GLU A 14 10.89 -11.18 12.57
CA GLU A 14 11.99 -10.22 12.77
C GLU A 14 11.51 -8.82 12.34
N MET A 15 11.36 -7.91 13.31
CA MET A 15 11.09 -6.48 13.07
C MET A 15 12.36 -5.77 12.51
N GLY A 16 12.93 -6.31 11.43
CA GLY A 16 14.09 -5.75 10.76
C GLY A 16 13.70 -4.71 9.71
N GLY A 17 13.84 -3.42 10.04
CA GLY A 17 14.37 -2.40 9.13
C GLY A 17 13.68 -2.07 7.79
N TRP A 18 12.40 -2.40 7.57
CA TRP A 18 11.72 -1.98 6.35
C TRP A 18 11.36 -0.49 6.41
N THR A 19 12.15 0.36 5.76
CA THR A 19 11.92 1.82 5.73
C THR A 19 11.12 2.28 4.51
N ALA A 20 10.91 1.42 3.50
CA ALA A 20 10.26 1.80 2.25
C ALA A 20 9.50 0.65 1.58
N ILE A 21 8.40 1.03 0.91
CA ILE A 21 7.72 0.23 -0.12
C ILE A 21 8.11 0.84 -1.46
N THR A 22 8.60 0.03 -2.39
CA THR A 22 8.99 0.49 -3.73
C THR A 22 8.02 -0.05 -4.78
N VAL A 23 7.51 0.84 -5.62
CA VAL A 23 6.72 0.45 -6.80
C VAL A 23 7.55 0.68 -8.05
N LEU A 24 7.87 -0.41 -8.73
CA LEU A 24 8.52 -0.40 -10.03
C LEU A 24 7.45 -0.31 -11.11
N GLY A 25 6.99 0.92 -11.38
CA GLY A 25 5.78 1.18 -12.17
C GLY A 25 5.81 0.59 -13.58
N GLY A 26 6.93 0.73 -14.30
CA GLY A 26 7.09 0.16 -15.64
C GLY A 26 7.00 -1.37 -15.66
N GLN A 27 7.39 -2.01 -14.56
CA GLN A 27 7.36 -3.46 -14.38
C GLN A 27 6.06 -3.96 -13.73
N ARG A 28 5.22 -3.05 -13.21
CA ARG A 28 4.01 -3.38 -12.44
C ARG A 28 4.32 -4.31 -11.26
N ARG A 29 5.39 -3.98 -10.52
CA ARG A 29 5.84 -4.73 -9.35
C ARG A 29 5.87 -3.84 -8.11
N LEU A 30 5.49 -4.42 -6.97
CA LEU A 30 5.65 -3.83 -5.63
C LEU A 30 6.64 -4.67 -4.84
N ILE A 31 7.64 -4.01 -4.26
CA ILE A 31 8.70 -4.60 -3.47
C ILE A 31 8.64 -4.04 -2.05
N ALA A 32 8.47 -4.91 -1.06
CA ALA A 32 8.42 -4.57 0.36
C ALA A 32 8.61 -5.84 1.18
N GLY A 33 9.31 -5.81 2.32
CA GLY A 33 9.29 -6.99 3.20
C GLY A 33 10.02 -8.23 2.66
N GLY A 34 10.75 -8.14 1.54
CA GLY A 34 11.26 -9.30 0.79
C GLY A 34 10.19 -9.92 -0.12
N LEU A 35 8.97 -9.36 -0.09
CA LEU A 35 7.93 -9.62 -1.06
C LEU A 35 8.26 -8.88 -2.34
N ASP A 36 8.04 -9.56 -3.45
CA ASP A 36 8.00 -9.00 -4.78
C ASP A 36 6.72 -9.51 -5.45
N ILE A 37 5.74 -8.64 -5.60
CA ILE A 37 4.38 -9.01 -6.02
C ILE A 37 3.92 -8.16 -7.20
N ALA A 38 3.01 -8.71 -8.01
CA ALA A 38 2.40 -7.95 -9.09
C ALA A 38 1.50 -6.87 -8.49
N CYS A 39 1.50 -5.68 -9.07
CA CYS A 39 0.64 -4.59 -8.65
C CYS A 39 -0.07 -3.95 -9.85
N ALA A 40 -1.21 -3.32 -9.58
CA ALA A 40 -1.90 -2.53 -10.58
C ALA A 40 -1.24 -1.13 -10.68
N ILE A 41 -1.19 -0.61 -11.90
CA ILE A 41 -0.91 0.79 -12.18
C ILE A 41 -2.19 1.38 -12.76
N GLY A 42 -2.51 2.62 -12.40
CA GLY A 42 -3.69 3.30 -12.88
C GLY A 42 -3.79 3.26 -14.40
N ARG A 43 -5.03 3.19 -14.94
CA ARG A 43 -5.29 3.16 -16.39
C ARG A 43 -4.72 4.37 -17.14
N GLY A 44 -4.57 5.51 -16.47
CA GLY A 44 -3.94 6.73 -16.98
C GLY A 44 -2.41 6.67 -16.98
N GLY A 45 -1.82 5.55 -16.56
CA GLY A 45 -0.38 5.35 -16.52
C GLY A 45 0.30 6.02 -15.33
N LEU A 46 1.61 6.24 -15.46
CA LEU A 46 2.44 6.95 -14.50
C LEU A 46 2.54 8.41 -14.91
N VAL A 47 2.29 9.32 -13.98
CA VAL A 47 2.38 10.77 -14.22
C VAL A 47 3.22 11.45 -13.14
N ASP A 48 3.81 12.59 -13.45
CA ASP A 48 4.38 13.45 -12.41
C ASP A 48 3.33 13.80 -11.36
N ALA A 49 3.69 13.78 -10.08
CA ALA A 49 2.76 14.06 -8.99
C ALA A 49 2.06 15.44 -9.14
N ALA A 50 2.75 16.44 -9.69
CA ALA A 50 2.18 17.76 -9.96
C ALA A 50 1.09 17.76 -11.06
N ALA A 51 1.15 16.79 -11.98
CA ALA A 51 0.18 16.62 -13.05
C ALA A 51 -1.02 15.77 -12.65
N LYS A 52 -0.91 14.96 -11.58
CA LYS A 52 -2.01 14.13 -11.08
C LYS A 52 -3.23 14.99 -10.74
N ARG A 53 -4.40 14.53 -11.16
CA ARG A 53 -5.72 15.11 -10.85
C ARG A 53 -6.66 14.02 -10.38
N GLU A 54 -7.65 14.35 -9.57
CA GLU A 54 -8.69 13.39 -9.23
C GLU A 54 -9.45 12.92 -10.49
N GLY A 55 -9.83 11.64 -10.52
CA GLY A 55 -10.53 11.04 -11.66
C GLY A 55 -9.69 10.70 -12.91
N ASP A 56 -8.45 11.19 -13.04
CA ASP A 56 -7.59 10.90 -14.20
C ASP A 56 -7.17 9.42 -14.33
N GLY A 57 -7.35 8.64 -13.26
CA GLY A 57 -6.99 7.23 -13.19
C GLY A 57 -5.49 6.96 -13.31
N ALA A 58 -4.62 7.94 -13.09
CA ALA A 58 -3.16 7.79 -13.14
C ALA A 58 -2.56 7.46 -11.77
N THR A 59 -1.34 6.93 -11.75
CA THR A 59 -0.54 6.71 -10.54
C THR A 59 0.56 7.77 -10.47
N PRO A 60 0.62 8.61 -9.42
CA PRO A 60 1.62 9.66 -9.32
C PRO A 60 3.00 9.07 -9.00
N LEU A 61 4.02 9.51 -9.74
CA LEU A 61 5.42 9.26 -9.45
C LEU A 61 5.88 10.12 -8.28
N GLY A 62 6.64 9.54 -7.36
CA GLY A 62 7.21 10.30 -6.25
C GLY A 62 7.57 9.46 -5.04
N ARG A 63 7.95 10.14 -3.96
CA ARG A 63 8.16 9.56 -2.64
C ARG A 63 7.07 10.06 -1.72
N PHE A 64 6.29 9.13 -1.19
CA PHE A 64 5.15 9.42 -0.33
C PHE A 64 5.37 8.80 1.05
N ALA A 65 5.11 9.57 2.10
CA ALA A 65 5.20 9.07 3.47
C ALA A 65 3.97 8.24 3.80
N LEU A 66 4.17 7.00 4.26
CA LEU A 66 3.12 6.24 4.92
C LEU A 66 2.84 6.88 6.28
N ARG A 67 1.57 7.18 6.56
CA ARG A 67 1.20 8.00 7.73
C ARG A 67 0.71 7.16 8.90
N ARG A 68 -0.32 6.35 8.66
CA ARG A 68 -0.97 5.50 9.66
C ARG A 68 -1.70 4.36 8.98
N VAL A 69 -2.04 3.34 9.76
CA VAL A 69 -2.90 2.24 9.36
C VAL A 69 -4.27 2.48 9.98
N LEU A 70 -5.32 2.48 9.16
CA LEU A 70 -6.71 2.47 9.63
C LEU A 70 -7.23 1.03 9.54
N ALA A 71 -7.62 0.42 10.66
CA ALA A 71 -7.93 -1.00 10.72
C ALA A 71 -9.29 -1.30 11.37
N ARG A 72 -10.08 -2.18 10.73
CA ARG A 72 -11.28 -2.79 11.31
C ARG A 72 -10.88 -3.92 12.27
N ALA A 73 -10.58 -3.56 13.52
CA ALA A 73 -10.11 -4.50 14.55
C ALA A 73 -11.10 -5.66 14.76
N ASP A 74 -12.38 -5.39 14.65
CA ASP A 74 -13.47 -6.38 14.75
C ASP A 74 -13.48 -7.41 13.62
N ARG A 75 -12.93 -7.08 12.44
CA ARG A 75 -12.76 -8.04 11.32
C ARG A 75 -11.45 -8.83 11.42
N LEU A 76 -10.44 -8.28 12.08
CA LEU A 76 -9.11 -8.86 12.20
C LEU A 76 -8.90 -9.64 13.51
N GLY A 77 -9.78 -9.47 14.49
CA GLY A 77 -9.62 -10.04 15.85
C GLY A 77 -8.62 -9.26 16.72
N GLY A 78 -8.29 -8.02 16.34
CA GLY A 78 -7.28 -7.18 17.01
C GLY A 78 -6.65 -6.16 16.05
N LEU A 79 -5.80 -5.29 16.58
CA LEU A 79 -5.00 -4.38 15.76
C LEU A 79 -3.71 -5.05 15.29
N PRO A 80 -3.30 -4.88 14.02
CA PRO A 80 -2.06 -5.44 13.53
C PRO A 80 -0.85 -4.79 14.22
N ALA A 81 0.18 -5.60 14.49
CA ALA A 81 1.48 -5.09 14.87
C ALA A 81 2.09 -4.33 13.68
N SER A 82 2.48 -3.08 13.90
CA SER A 82 3.01 -2.21 12.86
C SER A 82 4.04 -1.24 13.43
N GLY A 83 4.99 -0.82 12.59
CA GLY A 83 5.88 0.31 12.90
C GLY A 83 5.25 1.68 12.62
N LEU A 84 4.02 1.71 12.11
CA LEU A 84 3.21 2.92 11.92
C LEU A 84 2.17 3.04 13.03
N ASP A 85 1.69 4.26 13.25
CA ASP A 85 0.50 4.48 14.08
C ASP A 85 -0.69 3.68 13.52
N VAL A 86 -1.38 2.94 14.38
CA VAL A 86 -2.52 2.10 14.01
C VAL A 86 -3.75 2.58 14.74
N GLN A 87 -4.73 3.07 13.97
CA GLN A 87 -5.99 3.57 14.48
C GLN A 87 -7.12 2.61 14.12
N ALA A 88 -7.91 2.23 15.13
CA ALA A 88 -9.13 1.46 14.92
C ALA A 88 -10.18 2.32 14.20
N ILE A 89 -10.83 1.74 13.20
CA ILE A 89 -12.04 2.30 12.58
C ILE A 89 -13.22 1.35 12.80
N ASN A 90 -14.44 1.89 12.80
CA ASN A 90 -15.69 1.16 12.99
C ASN A 90 -16.45 0.99 11.66
N ALA A 91 -17.66 0.40 11.72
CA ALA A 91 -18.45 0.11 10.52
C ALA A 91 -19.12 1.32 9.86
N HIS A 92 -19.22 2.43 10.59
CA HIS A 92 -19.80 3.68 10.15
C HIS A 92 -18.73 4.71 9.74
N ASP A 93 -17.44 4.41 9.95
CA ASP A 93 -16.33 5.18 9.42
C ASP A 93 -16.19 4.85 7.92
N GLY A 94 -16.89 5.61 7.07
CA GLY A 94 -16.89 5.47 5.63
C GLY A 94 -15.97 6.47 4.94
N TRP A 95 -15.53 6.13 3.74
CA TRP A 95 -14.99 7.11 2.79
C TRP A 95 -16.15 7.65 1.95
N CYS A 96 -16.15 8.95 1.68
CA CYS A 96 -17.08 9.52 0.72
C CYS A 96 -16.55 9.24 -0.69
N ASP A 97 -17.28 8.44 -1.47
CA ASP A 97 -16.95 8.16 -2.87
C ASP A 97 -17.80 8.99 -3.85
N ASP A 98 -18.67 9.87 -3.35
CA ASP A 98 -19.52 10.73 -4.17
C ASP A 98 -18.81 12.06 -4.48
N PRO A 99 -18.38 12.30 -5.73
CA PRO A 99 -17.69 13.55 -6.10
C PRO A 99 -18.57 14.80 -5.99
N ALA A 100 -19.89 14.66 -5.82
CA ALA A 100 -20.79 15.78 -5.60
C ALA A 100 -21.01 16.12 -4.10
N ASP A 101 -20.56 15.27 -3.18
CA ASP A 101 -20.67 15.51 -1.75
C ASP A 101 -19.62 16.50 -1.26
N ALA A 102 -20.00 17.42 -0.38
CA ALA A 102 -19.09 18.42 0.19
C ALA A 102 -18.00 17.83 1.10
N ALA A 103 -18.18 16.59 1.58
CA ALA A 103 -17.18 15.83 2.32
C ALA A 103 -16.24 15.02 1.42
N TYR A 104 -16.42 15.07 0.09
CA TYR A 104 -15.46 14.59 -0.89
C TYR A 104 -14.27 15.57 -0.98
N ASN A 105 -13.05 15.03 -1.09
CA ASN A 105 -11.80 15.79 -0.92
C ASN A 105 -11.63 16.94 -1.93
#